data_AF-A0A964QCJ9-F1
#
_entry.id   AF-A0A964QCJ9-F1
#
_cell.length_a   1.000
_cell.length_b   1.000
_cell.length_c   1.000
_cell.angle_alpha   90.00
_cell.angle_beta   90.00
_cell.angle_gamma   90.00
#
_symmetry.space_group_name_H-M   'P 1'
#
loop_
_entity.id
_entity.type
_entity.pdbx_description
1 polymer ?
#
loop_
_entity_poly.entity_id
_entity_poly.type
_entity_poly.pdbx_seq_one_letter_code
_entity_poly.pdbx_strand_id
1 'polypeptide(L)'
;MPLTWTVVHPIVAGSPLHGLSETDLRERGAELMVLLTAIDETFSQTVHVRTSYRYDEIVWGARFSDIFQRDAEAHDLTVDITRLHGIEPVPLPTAGVAAAD
;
A
#
# COMPACT_ATOMS: atom_id res chain seq x y z
N MET A 1 6.35 -11.79 -14.26
CA MET A 1 5.51 -11.06 -13.28
C MET A 1 6.36 -9.98 -12.61
N PRO A 2 5.81 -8.83 -12.20
CA PRO A 2 6.56 -7.85 -11.42
C PRO A 2 7.05 -8.49 -10.12
N LEU A 3 8.23 -8.10 -9.64
CA LEU A 3 8.82 -8.67 -8.42
C LEU A 3 8.05 -8.26 -7.15
N THR A 4 7.37 -7.11 -7.18
CA THR A 4 6.50 -6.61 -6.09
C THR A 4 5.37 -5.73 -6.63
N TRP A 5 4.32 -5.53 -5.81
CA TRP A 5 3.20 -4.63 -6.08
C TRP A 5 2.90 -3.71 -4.90
N THR A 6 2.61 -2.44 -5.20
CA THR A 6 1.98 -1.51 -4.26
C THR A 6 0.52 -1.35 -4.67
N VAL A 7 -0.39 -1.80 -3.82
CA VAL A 7 -1.83 -1.62 -4.06
C VAL A 7 -2.23 -0.21 -3.60
N VAL A 8 -2.82 0.56 -4.52
CA VAL A 8 -3.23 1.96 -4.25
C VAL A 8 -4.74 2.08 -4.38
N HIS A 9 -5.37 2.59 -3.33
CA HIS A 9 -6.78 2.98 -3.33
C HIS A 9 -6.89 4.51 -3.24
N PRO A 10 -7.25 5.21 -4.34
CA PRO A 10 -7.42 6.66 -4.32
C PRO A 10 -8.59 7.09 -3.42
N ILE A 11 -8.33 8.03 -2.51
CA ILE A 11 -9.35 8.63 -1.65
C ILE A 11 -9.96 9.84 -2.37
N VAL A 12 -10.89 9.56 -3.28
CA VAL A 12 -11.67 10.55 -4.05
C VAL A 12 -13.13 10.59 -3.58
N ALA A 13 -13.97 11.50 -4.10
CA ALA A 13 -15.36 11.70 -3.63
C ALA A 13 -16.23 10.42 -3.56
N GLY A 14 -15.96 9.40 -4.39
CA GLY A 14 -16.66 8.11 -4.34
C GLY A 14 -16.09 7.09 -3.35
N SER A 15 -14.98 7.41 -2.66
CA SER A 15 -14.36 6.50 -1.70
C SER A 15 -15.13 6.49 -0.37
N PRO A 16 -15.29 5.32 0.28
CA PRO A 16 -15.84 5.25 1.64
C PRO A 16 -14.93 5.89 2.68
N LEU A 17 -13.67 6.17 2.35
CA LEU A 17 -12.71 6.86 3.20
C LEU A 17 -12.69 8.38 2.95
N HIS A 18 -13.46 8.88 1.98
CA HIS A 18 -13.45 10.29 1.62
C HIS A 18 -13.92 11.16 2.78
N GLY A 19 -13.09 12.15 3.15
CA GLY A 19 -13.37 13.07 4.25
C GLY A 19 -13.22 12.47 5.64
N LEU A 20 -12.72 11.23 5.78
CA LEU A 20 -12.43 10.64 7.09
C LEU A 20 -11.01 10.99 7.54
N SER A 21 -10.88 11.38 8.80
CA SER A 21 -9.60 11.58 9.47
C SER A 21 -9.10 10.31 10.19
N GLU A 22 -7.86 10.34 10.67
CA GLU A 22 -7.31 9.29 11.55
C GLU A 22 -8.19 9.05 12.78
N THR A 23 -8.69 10.14 13.40
CA THR A 23 -9.60 10.07 14.54
C THR A 23 -10.91 9.38 14.17
N ASP A 24 -11.48 9.68 13.00
CA ASP A 24 -12.71 9.02 12.53
C ASP A 24 -12.51 7.50 12.39
N LEU A 25 -11.39 7.07 11.81
CA LEU A 25 -11.11 5.64 11.64
C LEU A 25 -10.96 4.93 12.99
N ARG A 26 -10.30 5.57 13.95
CA ARG A 26 -10.14 5.06 15.31
C ARG A 26 -11.48 4.94 16.05
N GLU A 27 -12.30 5.99 16.03
CA GLU A 27 -13.59 6.01 16.73
C GLU A 27 -14.59 5.01 16.14
N ARG A 28 -14.51 4.76 14.84
CA ARG A 28 -15.36 3.78 14.15
C ARG A 28 -14.84 2.34 14.27
N GLY A 29 -13.64 2.14 14.83
CA GLY A 29 -13.00 0.82 14.84
C GLY A 29 -12.78 0.28 13.43
N ALA A 30 -12.37 1.13 12.49
CA ALA A 30 -12.28 0.78 11.09
C ALA A 30 -11.27 -0.36 10.83
N GLU A 31 -11.58 -1.20 9.86
CA GLU A 31 -10.73 -2.30 9.41
C GLU A 31 -10.85 -2.46 7.89
N LEU A 32 -9.70 -2.48 7.22
CA LEU A 32 -9.57 -2.67 5.78
C LEU A 32 -9.37 -4.16 5.49
N MET A 33 -10.37 -4.82 4.92
CA MET A 33 -10.24 -6.22 4.50
C MET A 33 -9.65 -6.30 3.08
N VAL A 34 -8.64 -7.15 2.90
CA VAL A 34 -7.98 -7.40 1.61
C VAL A 34 -8.12 -8.87 1.24
N LEU A 35 -8.67 -9.14 0.06
CA LEU A 35 -8.74 -10.48 -0.54
C LEU A 35 -8.00 -10.46 -1.88
N LEU A 36 -6.91 -11.24 -1.96
CA LEU A 36 -6.22 -11.52 -3.21
C LEU A 36 -6.68 -12.89 -3.73
N THR A 37 -7.07 -12.93 -4.99
CA THR A 37 -7.35 -14.18 -5.71
C THR A 37 -6.38 -14.29 -6.87
N ALA A 38 -5.67 -15.41 -6.97
CA ALA A 38 -4.67 -15.65 -8.01
C ALA A 38 -4.71 -17.10 -8.48
N ILE A 39 -4.04 -17.40 -9.59
CA ILE A 39 -3.81 -18.76 -10.06
C ILE A 39 -2.37 -19.12 -9.72
N ASP A 40 -2.18 -20.23 -9.01
CA ASP A 40 -0.88 -20.87 -8.87
C ASP A 40 -0.60 -21.67 -10.15
N GLU A 41 0.38 -21.23 -10.93
CA GLU A 41 0.74 -21.87 -12.21
C GLU A 41 1.33 -23.27 -12.04
N THR A 42 1.99 -23.56 -10.91
CA THR A 42 2.64 -24.86 -10.67
C THR A 42 1.59 -25.96 -10.50
N PHE A 43 0.51 -25.66 -9.78
CA PHE A 43 -0.55 -26.61 -9.47
C PHE A 43 -1.85 -26.35 -10.26
N SER A 44 -1.87 -25.31 -11.10
CA SER A 44 -3.04 -24.87 -11.89
C SER A 44 -4.30 -24.69 -11.03
N GLN A 45 -4.15 -24.14 -9.82
CA GLN A 45 -5.24 -23.97 -8.87
C GLN A 45 -5.47 -22.51 -8.52
N THR A 46 -6.72 -22.15 -8.23
CA THR A 46 -7.04 -20.83 -7.69
C THR A 46 -6.67 -20.77 -6.21
N VAL A 47 -5.85 -19.79 -5.83
CA VAL A 47 -5.50 -19.49 -4.45
C VAL A 47 -6.22 -18.23 -3.98
N HIS A 48 -6.64 -18.23 -2.72
CA HIS A 48 -7.25 -17.07 -2.07
C HIS A 48 -6.43 -16.72 -0.82
N VAL A 49 -5.95 -15.49 -0.76
CA VAL A 49 -5.21 -14.95 0.39
C VAL A 49 -6.01 -13.82 0.99
N ARG A 50 -6.18 -13.84 2.31
CA ARG A 50 -6.88 -12.80 3.06
C ARG A 50 -5.95 -12.18 4.08
N THR A 51 -6.03 -10.87 4.21
CA THR A 51 -5.44 -10.11 5.32
C THR A 51 -6.36 -8.94 5.65
N SER A 52 -6.14 -8.31 6.80
CA SER A 52 -6.78 -7.06 7.13
C SER A 52 -5.80 -6.09 7.79
N TYR A 53 -6.18 -4.81 7.81
CA TYR A 53 -5.47 -3.75 8.51
C TYR A 53 -6.49 -2.95 9.33
N ARG A 54 -6.36 -2.99 10.65
CA ARG A 54 -7.15 -2.17 11.56
C ARG A 54 -6.65 -0.72 11.56
N TYR A 55 -7.46 0.18 12.11
CA TYR A 55 -7.11 1.60 12.23
C TYR A 55 -5.74 1.85 12.87
N ASP A 56 -5.30 0.99 13.80
CA ASP A 56 -4.02 1.04 14.52
C ASP A 56 -2.84 0.45 13.73
N GLU A 57 -3.10 -0.15 12.57
CA GLU A 57 -2.10 -0.68 11.65
C GLU A 57 -1.90 0.23 10.42
N ILE A 58 -2.71 1.29 10.29
CA ILE A 58 -2.63 2.28 9.20
C ILE A 58 -1.69 3.41 9.63
N VAL A 59 -0.59 3.57 8.91
CA VAL A 59 0.36 4.67 9.16
C VAL A 59 0.04 5.85 8.24
N TRP A 60 -0.37 6.96 8.83
CA TRP A 60 -0.66 8.21 8.13
C TRP A 60 0.63 8.97 7.80
N GLY A 61 0.66 9.64 6.65
CA GLY A 61 1.82 10.44 6.25
C GLY A 61 3.08 9.59 6.05
N ALA A 62 2.92 8.43 5.41
CA ALA A 62 4.02 7.53 5.10
C ALA A 62 3.88 6.99 3.67
N ARG A 63 5.01 6.58 3.09
CA ARG A 63 5.07 5.78 1.87
C ARG A 63 5.98 4.57 2.06
N PHE A 64 5.78 3.53 1.27
CA PHE A 64 6.71 2.40 1.25
C PHE A 64 8.09 2.85 0.80
N SER A 65 9.13 2.33 1.46
CA SER A 65 10.52 2.53 1.07
C SER A 65 10.80 1.93 -0.31
N ASP A 66 11.71 2.55 -1.07
CA ASP A 66 12.21 1.93 -2.30
C ASP A 66 13.02 0.67 -1.99
N ILE A 67 12.63 -0.44 -2.60
CA ILE A 67 13.25 -1.76 -2.45
C ILE A 67 14.13 -2.14 -3.64
N PHE A 68 14.10 -1.33 -4.71
CA PHE A 68 14.87 -1.59 -5.92
C PHE A 68 16.24 -0.94 -5.80
N GLN A 69 17.28 -1.74 -6.01
CA GLN A 69 18.65 -1.28 -6.09
C GLN A 69 19.15 -1.51 -7.51
N ARG A 70 19.66 -0.46 -8.14
CA ARG A 70 20.39 -0.57 -9.40
C ARG A 70 21.88 -0.56 -9.09
N ASP A 71 22.57 -1.59 -9.56
CA ASP A 71 24.02 -1.52 -9.65
C ASP A 71 24.39 -0.63 -10.85
N ALA A 72 25.18 0.41 -10.60
CA ALA A 72 25.58 1.37 -11.63
C ALA A 72 26.55 0.77 -12.66
N GLU A 73 27.25 -0.33 -12.32
CA GLU A 73 28.23 -0.98 -13.18
C GLU A 73 27.71 -2.31 -13.77
N ALA A 74 26.91 -3.07 -13.03
CA ALA A 74 26.49 -4.40 -13.45
C ALA A 74 25.21 -4.46 -14.29
N HIS A 75 24.49 -3.34 -14.49
CA HIS A 75 23.16 -3.28 -15.12
C HIS A 75 22.08 -4.17 -14.47
N ASP A 76 22.37 -4.78 -13.32
CA ASP A 76 21.45 -5.66 -12.60
C ASP A 76 20.49 -4.86 -11.70
N LEU A 77 19.23 -5.30 -11.69
CA LEU A 77 18.20 -4.82 -10.78
C LEU A 77 18.05 -5.82 -9.64
N THR A 78 18.45 -5.42 -8.43
CA THR A 78 18.30 -6.23 -7.22
C THR A 78 17.10 -5.73 -6.40
N VAL A 79 16.40 -6.67 -5.75
CA VAL A 79 15.30 -6.37 -4.84
C VAL A 79 15.70 -6.74 -3.42
N ASP A 80 15.74 -5.76 -2.52
CA ASP A 80 15.98 -5.97 -1.11
C ASP A 80 14.66 -6.34 -0.39
N ILE A 81 14.39 -7.65 -0.29
CA ILE A 81 13.18 -8.19 0.35
C ILE A 81 13.09 -7.82 1.83
N THR A 82 14.21 -7.53 2.50
CA THR A 82 14.17 -7.13 3.92
C THR A 82 13.47 -5.78 4.12
N ARG A 83 13.41 -4.97 3.06
CA ARG A 83 12.77 -3.65 3.05
C ARG A 83 11.32 -3.67 2.56
N LEU A 84 10.75 -4.84 2.27
CA LEU A 84 9.39 -4.98 1.72
C LEU A 84 8.32 -4.29 2.58
N HIS A 85 8.48 -4.32 3.91
CA HIS A 85 7.58 -3.69 4.87
C HIS A 85 8.08 -2.30 5.34
N GLY A 86 9.21 -1.84 4.80
CA GLY A 86 9.81 -0.57 5.16
C GLY A 86 8.93 0.59 4.73
N ILE A 87 8.77 1.56 5.63
CA ILE A 87 8.04 2.80 5.37
C ILE A 87 8.91 3.99 5.75
N GLU A 88 8.69 5.10 5.07
CA GLU A 88 9.32 6.38 5.40
C GLU A 88 8.27 7.47 5.56
N PRO A 89 8.44 8.38 6.56
CA PRO A 89 7.53 9.50 6.74
C PRO A 89 7.56 10.45 5.54
N VAL A 90 6.38 10.90 5.12
CA VAL A 90 6.19 11.94 4.12
C VAL A 90 5.15 12.94 4.61
N PRO A 91 5.35 14.25 4.37
CA PRO A 91 4.34 15.24 4.73
C PRO A 91 2.99 14.90 4.10
N LEU A 92 1.94 14.85 4.91
CA LEU A 92 0.58 14.81 4.38
C LEU A 92 0.30 16.11 3.61
N PRO A 93 -0.46 16.05 2.50
CA PRO A 93 -0.94 17.25 1.86
C PRO A 93 -1.69 18.10 2.88
N THR A 94 -1.21 19.33 3.11
CA THR A 94 -1.94 20.29 3.95
C THR A 94 -3.30 20.53 3.29
N ALA A 95 -4.38 20.50 4.07
CA ALA A 95 -5.72 20.82 3.57
C ALA A 95 -5.70 22.18 2.86
N GLY A 96 -5.69 22.17 1.53
CA GLY A 96 -5.45 23.36 0.71
C GLY A 96 -4.81 23.12 -0.67
N VAL A 97 -4.19 21.96 -0.92
CA VAL A 97 -3.79 21.62 -2.30
C VAL A 97 -4.98 20.98 -3.01
N ALA A 98 -5.72 21.81 -3.76
CA ALA A 98 -6.68 21.34 -4.74
C ALA A 98 -6.01 20.29 -5.63
N ALA A 99 -6.67 19.14 -5.80
CA ALA A 99 -6.27 18.14 -6.77
C ALA A 99 -6.08 18.83 -8.13
N ALA A 100 -4.86 18.79 -8.66
CA ALA A 100 -4.60 19.21 -10.03
C ALA A 100 -5.22 18.18 -10.98
N ASP A 101 -5.94 18.70 -11.98
CA ASP A 101 -6.63 17.99 -13.06
C ASP A 101 -5.72 17.07 -13.89
#